data_AF-A0A7X1B8H6-F1
#
_entry.id   AF-A0A7X1B8H6-F1
#
_cell.length_a   1.000
_cell.length_b   1.000
_cell.length_c   1.000
_cell.angle_alpha   90.00
_cell.angle_beta   90.00
_cell.angle_gamma   90.00
#
_symmetry.space_group_name_H-M   'P 1'
#
loop_
_entity.id
_entity.type
_entity.pdbx_description
1 polymer ?
#
loop_
_entity_poly.entity_id
_entity_poly.type
_entity_poly.pdbx_seq_one_letter_code
_entity_poly.pdbx_strand_id
1 'polypeptide(L)'
;MNPITLKKVSLAAAAISLSSFSLQAGSFKEMSEHLDLDGDFVGFMDFDGDGQMIGEKLNVIYQQVAEANPNVPPFPIDFPSLFETLGFGSVRSIGMSSSEVEEGLFRNLSVTLLEGEPAGLFSVYDLEPTGFRAAEFAPADATTAMSGRLDYDAIVTTAKALASQVMGPMGEGMVMQGLSQPVPGTDVTIAEIVSGLSGGMDLILSQSFENPQMPDIKAWISLKDAGALIPRLEPLLAQVQGQFVDTDHGRVADLSALLQGAPFGLYIEDPADSDDLLIYTDAAWVASFGSPSDSLKSTPEFIKVTERLPDDAAFYAYSKGVDLSQILVALESNPQAAAYVPLIENAVTSLFGGFLAPNASATYRDDDALITDSYAGFSYKGLMMALPAGIGAGVGAAAIAEKMKQPEAWEEEAWEEEDYSEESDDSDDGFYDE
;
A
#
# COMPACT_ATOMS: atom_id res chain seq x y z
N MET A 1 -26.79 -32.76 -41.74
CA MET A 1 -26.78 -31.76 -40.64
C MET A 1 -28.02 -32.00 -39.80
N ASN A 2 -27.87 -32.28 -38.51
CA ASN A 2 -28.97 -32.62 -37.60
C ASN A 2 -28.78 -31.83 -36.29
N PRO A 3 -29.78 -31.08 -35.79
CA PRO A 3 -29.62 -30.18 -34.66
C PRO A 3 -30.09 -30.85 -33.36
N ILE A 4 -29.21 -31.59 -32.69
CA ILE A 4 -29.45 -32.08 -31.32
C ILE A 4 -28.14 -32.04 -30.52
N THR A 5 -27.66 -30.84 -30.17
CA THR A 5 -26.54 -30.70 -29.22
C THR A 5 -26.42 -29.33 -28.55
N LEU A 6 -27.51 -28.55 -28.41
CA LEU A 6 -27.45 -27.28 -27.66
C LEU A 6 -28.25 -27.22 -26.36
N LYS A 7 -28.98 -28.27 -25.97
CA LYS A 7 -29.82 -28.28 -24.75
C LYS A 7 -29.29 -29.10 -23.57
N LYS A 8 -28.05 -29.60 -23.61
CA LYS A 8 -27.44 -30.35 -22.49
C LYS A 8 -26.31 -29.62 -21.76
N VAL A 9 -25.89 -28.44 -22.22
CA VAL A 9 -24.87 -27.63 -21.54
C VAL A 9 -25.48 -26.77 -20.41
N SER A 10 -26.79 -26.54 -20.43
CA SER A 10 -27.47 -25.61 -19.50
C SER A 10 -27.76 -26.17 -18.11
N LEU A 11 -27.78 -27.50 -17.92
CA LEU A 11 -28.09 -28.11 -16.62
C LEU A 11 -26.84 -28.57 -15.83
N ALA A 12 -25.71 -28.79 -16.51
CA ALA A 12 -24.44 -29.09 -15.84
C ALA A 12 -23.82 -27.82 -15.21
N ALA A 13 -23.96 -26.65 -15.86
CA ALA A 13 -23.50 -25.38 -15.32
C ALA A 13 -24.30 -24.94 -14.06
N ALA A 14 -25.59 -25.24 -14.00
CA ALA A 14 -26.44 -24.92 -12.84
C ALA A 14 -26.27 -25.90 -11.66
N ALA A 15 -25.71 -27.10 -11.90
CA ALA A 15 -25.37 -28.05 -10.83
C ALA A 15 -23.97 -27.82 -10.24
N ILE A 16 -23.06 -27.20 -11.01
CA ILE A 16 -21.73 -26.79 -10.54
C ILE A 16 -21.82 -25.52 -9.68
N SER A 17 -22.84 -24.67 -9.85
CA SER A 17 -23.06 -23.48 -9.01
C SER A 17 -23.68 -23.77 -7.63
N LEU A 18 -24.06 -25.02 -7.33
CA LEU A 18 -24.64 -25.41 -6.03
C LEU A 18 -23.81 -26.47 -5.29
N SER A 19 -22.69 -26.92 -5.87
CA SER A 19 -21.76 -27.87 -5.25
C SER A 19 -20.46 -27.24 -4.74
N SER A 20 -20.25 -25.94 -4.98
CA SER A 20 -19.13 -25.16 -4.40
C SER A 20 -19.48 -24.45 -3.08
N PHE A 21 -20.73 -24.53 -2.62
CA PHE A 21 -21.14 -24.04 -1.29
C PHE A 21 -20.99 -25.08 -0.18
N SER A 22 -20.29 -26.18 -0.43
CA SER A 22 -19.48 -26.80 0.61
C SER A 22 -18.10 -26.12 0.64
N LEU A 23 -18.09 -24.78 0.76
CA LEU A 23 -16.98 -24.09 1.43
C LEU A 23 -16.70 -24.90 2.70
N GLN A 24 -15.43 -25.19 3.01
CA GLN A 24 -15.05 -25.76 4.30
C GLN A 24 -15.78 -24.97 5.39
N ALA A 25 -16.85 -25.53 5.96
CA ALA A 25 -17.67 -24.83 6.96
C ALA A 25 -16.88 -24.51 8.24
N GLY A 26 -15.64 -25.01 8.36
CA GLY A 26 -14.69 -24.71 9.43
C GLY A 26 -14.02 -23.34 9.26
N SER A 27 -13.34 -23.08 8.14
CA SER A 27 -12.56 -21.84 7.92
C SER A 27 -13.46 -20.60 7.91
N PHE A 28 -14.61 -20.67 7.23
CA PHE A 28 -15.58 -19.58 7.26
C PHE A 28 -16.18 -19.36 8.65
N LYS A 29 -16.46 -20.44 9.40
CA LYS A 29 -17.03 -20.30 10.75
C LYS A 29 -16.03 -19.62 11.68
N GLU A 30 -14.77 -20.07 11.69
CA GLU A 30 -13.69 -19.45 12.45
C GLU A 30 -13.51 -17.98 12.05
N MET A 31 -13.45 -17.69 10.74
CA MET A 31 -13.37 -16.32 10.23
C MET A 31 -14.55 -15.46 10.70
N SER A 32 -15.75 -16.03 10.72
CA SER A 32 -16.97 -15.33 11.10
C SER A 32 -17.02 -14.92 12.56
N GLU A 33 -16.17 -15.50 13.42
CA GLU A 33 -16.02 -15.10 14.83
C GLU A 33 -15.32 -13.73 14.96
N HIS A 34 -14.57 -13.30 13.92
CA HIS A 34 -13.84 -12.04 13.91
C HIS A 34 -14.46 -10.96 13.00
N LEU A 35 -15.41 -11.31 12.14
CA LEU A 35 -16.02 -10.38 11.17
C LEU A 35 -17.36 -9.81 11.66
N ASP A 36 -17.64 -8.57 11.28
CA ASP A 36 -18.95 -7.93 11.48
C ASP A 36 -19.93 -8.40 10.39
N LEU A 37 -20.59 -9.54 10.63
CA LEU A 37 -21.48 -10.16 9.64
C LEU A 37 -22.76 -9.38 9.34
N ASP A 38 -23.18 -8.53 10.28
CA ASP A 38 -24.37 -7.67 10.14
C ASP A 38 -24.07 -6.33 9.42
N GLY A 39 -22.82 -6.14 8.97
CA GLY A 39 -22.36 -4.95 8.26
C GLY A 39 -22.82 -4.86 6.80
N ASP A 40 -22.50 -3.73 6.17
CA ASP A 40 -22.87 -3.44 4.76
C ASP A 40 -21.99 -4.19 3.74
N PHE A 41 -20.91 -4.81 4.21
CA PHE A 41 -19.96 -5.56 3.43
C PHE A 41 -19.39 -6.72 4.23
N VAL A 42 -19.36 -7.89 3.61
CA VAL A 42 -18.59 -9.05 4.05
C VAL A 42 -17.99 -9.71 2.81
N GLY A 43 -16.67 -9.85 2.80
CA GLY A 43 -15.91 -10.61 1.82
C GLY A 43 -15.16 -11.73 2.51
N PHE A 44 -15.09 -12.89 1.87
CA PHE A 44 -14.33 -14.04 2.35
C PHE A 44 -13.67 -14.74 1.18
N MET A 45 -12.39 -15.07 1.34
CA MET A 45 -11.61 -15.86 0.39
C MET A 45 -10.89 -16.94 1.18
N ASP A 46 -11.13 -18.19 0.80
CA ASP A 46 -10.41 -19.35 1.33
C ASP A 46 -9.19 -19.61 0.43
N PHE A 47 -8.05 -19.87 1.06
CA PHE A 47 -6.78 -20.17 0.39
C PHE A 47 -6.26 -21.57 0.77
N ASP A 48 -7.00 -22.33 1.58
CA ASP A 48 -6.59 -23.67 2.00
C ASP A 48 -6.33 -24.58 0.79
N GLY A 49 -5.07 -25.02 0.62
CA GLY A 49 -4.61 -25.84 -0.51
C GLY A 49 -4.36 -25.10 -1.83
N ASP A 50 -4.71 -23.81 -1.95
CA ASP A 50 -4.55 -23.04 -3.19
C ASP A 50 -3.07 -22.80 -3.53
N GLY A 51 -2.23 -22.53 -2.52
CA GLY A 51 -0.78 -22.34 -2.72
C GLY A 51 -0.12 -23.57 -3.33
N GLN A 52 -0.47 -24.77 -2.83
CA GLN A 52 0.00 -26.03 -3.38
C GLN A 52 -0.48 -26.22 -4.84
N MET A 53 -1.78 -26.05 -5.08
CA MET A 53 -2.35 -26.21 -6.42
C MET A 53 -1.73 -25.24 -7.44
N ILE A 54 -1.58 -23.95 -7.08
CA ILE A 54 -0.98 -22.94 -7.97
C ILE A 54 0.50 -23.26 -8.21
N GLY A 55 1.23 -23.64 -7.15
CA GLY A 55 2.62 -24.06 -7.27
C GLY A 55 2.81 -25.25 -8.21
N GLU A 56 1.99 -26.29 -8.08
CA GLU A 56 2.05 -27.47 -8.96
C GLU A 56 1.79 -27.10 -10.43
N LYS A 57 0.84 -26.19 -10.68
CA LYS A 57 0.58 -25.67 -12.05
C LYS A 57 1.76 -24.87 -12.60
N LEU A 58 2.41 -24.03 -11.78
CA LEU A 58 3.59 -23.27 -12.18
C LEU A 58 4.79 -24.18 -12.46
N ASN A 59 4.97 -25.26 -11.69
CA ASN A 59 5.99 -26.29 -11.95
C ASN A 59 5.81 -26.87 -13.36
N VAL A 60 4.58 -27.21 -13.76
CA VAL A 60 4.28 -27.75 -15.10
C VAL A 60 4.58 -26.72 -16.20
N ILE A 61 4.17 -25.47 -16.02
CA ILE A 61 4.43 -24.39 -17.00
C ILE A 61 5.93 -24.17 -17.16
N TYR A 62 6.67 -24.12 -16.05
CA TYR A 62 8.12 -23.92 -16.07
C TYR A 62 8.84 -25.05 -16.80
N GLN A 63 8.45 -26.31 -16.55
CA GLN A 63 9.02 -27.46 -17.25
C GLN A 63 8.76 -27.38 -18.77
N GLN A 64 7.54 -27.03 -19.19
CA GLN A 64 7.21 -26.86 -20.61
C GLN A 64 8.04 -25.75 -21.27
N VAL A 65 8.24 -24.62 -20.57
CA VAL A 65 9.05 -23.51 -21.06
C VAL A 65 10.54 -23.87 -21.15
N ALA A 66 11.06 -24.58 -20.15
CA ALA A 66 12.45 -25.05 -20.14
C ALA A 66 12.72 -26.08 -21.25
N GLU A 67 11.77 -26.98 -21.53
CA GLU A 67 11.84 -27.92 -22.65
C GLU A 67 11.80 -27.21 -24.01
N ALA A 68 10.99 -26.17 -24.14
CA ALA A 68 10.82 -25.43 -25.39
C ALA A 68 11.95 -24.42 -25.67
N ASN A 69 12.69 -23.97 -24.65
CA ASN A 69 13.69 -22.93 -24.77
C ASN A 69 15.03 -23.31 -24.10
N PRO A 70 16.07 -23.66 -24.89
CA PRO A 70 17.39 -24.03 -24.36
C PRO A 70 18.10 -22.94 -23.56
N ASN A 71 17.66 -21.68 -23.67
CA ASN A 71 18.24 -20.55 -22.93
C ASN A 71 17.69 -20.42 -21.51
N VAL A 72 16.61 -21.14 -21.18
CA VAL A 72 16.07 -21.17 -19.82
C VAL A 72 16.93 -22.15 -19.02
N PRO A 73 17.67 -21.69 -18.00
CA PRO A 73 18.50 -22.58 -17.21
C PRO A 73 17.60 -23.58 -16.47
N PRO A 74 17.94 -24.88 -16.41
CA PRO A 74 17.12 -25.89 -15.77
C PRO A 74 17.34 -25.86 -14.25
N PHE A 75 16.88 -24.79 -13.60
CA PHE A 75 16.90 -24.73 -12.14
C PHE A 75 15.78 -25.62 -11.59
N PRO A 76 16.05 -26.44 -10.55
CA PRO A 76 15.01 -27.24 -9.91
C PRO A 76 14.15 -26.34 -9.02
N ILE A 77 13.31 -25.50 -9.63
CA ILE A 77 12.36 -24.65 -8.89
C ILE A 77 11.20 -25.53 -8.46
N ASP A 78 10.92 -25.51 -7.15
CA ASP A 78 9.75 -26.13 -6.56
C ASP A 78 8.80 -25.03 -6.09
N PHE A 79 7.87 -24.61 -6.96
CA PHE A 79 6.98 -23.48 -6.68
C PHE A 79 6.09 -23.66 -5.42
N PRO A 80 5.54 -24.84 -5.10
CA PRO A 80 4.88 -25.08 -3.81
C PRO A 80 5.77 -24.72 -2.61
N SER A 81 6.99 -25.27 -2.56
CA SER A 81 7.94 -24.96 -1.48
C SER A 81 8.40 -23.49 -1.49
N LEU A 82 8.42 -22.85 -2.67
CA LEU A 82 8.67 -21.41 -2.80
C LEU A 82 7.56 -20.59 -2.11
N PHE A 83 6.28 -20.92 -2.35
CA PHE A 83 5.15 -20.24 -1.70
C PHE A 83 5.17 -20.43 -0.18
N GLU A 84 5.49 -21.64 0.30
CA GLU A 84 5.68 -21.90 1.74
C GLU A 84 6.82 -21.05 2.31
N THR A 85 7.98 -21.01 1.65
CA THR A 85 9.16 -20.25 2.09
C THR A 85 8.88 -18.75 2.14
N LEU A 86 8.10 -18.22 1.19
CA LEU A 86 7.68 -16.82 1.17
C LEU A 86 6.65 -16.48 2.25
N GLY A 87 6.06 -17.48 2.90
CA GLY A 87 5.05 -17.33 3.95
C GLY A 87 3.61 -17.39 3.44
N PHE A 88 3.37 -17.54 2.14
CA PHE A 88 2.00 -17.67 1.62
C PHE A 88 1.32 -18.97 2.07
N GLY A 89 2.12 -20.01 2.37
CA GLY A 89 1.62 -21.26 2.91
C GLY A 89 1.00 -21.14 4.31
N SER A 90 1.33 -20.10 5.08
CA SER A 90 0.71 -19.89 6.39
C SER A 90 -0.67 -19.22 6.30
N VAL A 91 -1.12 -18.75 5.13
CA VAL A 91 -2.42 -18.06 4.99
C VAL A 91 -3.51 -19.07 4.67
N ARG A 92 -4.44 -19.28 5.61
CA ARG A 92 -5.60 -20.16 5.43
C ARG A 92 -6.74 -19.45 4.73
N SER A 93 -7.08 -18.25 5.15
CA SER A 93 -8.16 -17.47 4.54
C SER A 93 -8.03 -15.98 4.86
N ILE A 94 -8.63 -15.14 4.03
CA ILE A 94 -8.74 -13.70 4.26
C ILE A 94 -10.22 -13.33 4.29
N GLY A 95 -10.61 -12.65 5.34
CA GLY A 95 -11.94 -12.08 5.54
C GLY A 95 -11.85 -10.58 5.63
N MET A 96 -12.91 -9.92 5.19
CA MET A 96 -13.05 -8.47 5.33
C MET A 96 -14.49 -8.11 5.59
N SER A 97 -14.74 -7.19 6.51
CA SER A 97 -16.09 -6.67 6.78
C SER A 97 -16.07 -5.16 6.98
N SER A 98 -17.20 -4.52 6.70
CA SER A 98 -17.39 -3.10 7.00
C SER A 98 -18.75 -2.85 7.63
N SER A 99 -18.77 -2.08 8.70
CA SER A 99 -19.97 -1.66 9.41
C SER A 99 -19.92 -0.14 9.65
N GLU A 100 -21.03 0.57 9.41
CA GLU A 100 -21.13 1.99 9.77
C GLU A 100 -21.33 2.11 11.29
N VAL A 101 -20.46 2.86 11.96
CA VAL A 101 -20.50 3.04 13.43
C VAL A 101 -21.00 4.41 13.85
N GLU A 102 -20.87 5.40 12.97
CA GLU A 102 -21.39 6.76 13.07
C GLU A 102 -21.58 7.30 11.65
N GLU A 103 -22.41 8.32 11.45
CA GLU A 103 -22.64 8.93 10.13
C GLU A 103 -21.31 9.25 9.41
N GLY A 104 -21.08 8.56 8.31
CA GLY A 104 -19.88 8.72 7.48
C GLY A 104 -18.59 8.17 8.11
N LEU A 105 -18.67 7.36 9.16
CA LEU A 105 -17.53 6.67 9.78
C LEU A 105 -17.79 5.17 9.80
N PHE A 106 -16.90 4.43 9.14
CA PHE A 106 -16.99 2.98 9.02
C PHE A 106 -15.89 2.32 9.83
N ARG A 107 -16.24 1.24 10.53
CA ARG A 107 -15.30 0.24 11.00
C ARG A 107 -15.05 -0.75 9.87
N ASN A 108 -13.80 -0.97 9.54
CA ASN A 108 -13.32 -1.88 8.53
C ASN A 108 -12.41 -2.91 9.21
N LEU A 109 -12.80 -4.18 9.16
CA LEU A 109 -12.03 -5.29 9.69
C LEU A 109 -11.44 -6.07 8.54
N SER A 110 -10.12 -6.22 8.50
CA SER A 110 -9.44 -7.19 7.64
C SER A 110 -8.83 -8.26 8.53
N VAL A 111 -9.18 -9.52 8.28
CA VAL A 111 -8.75 -10.66 9.09
C VAL A 111 -8.04 -11.65 8.19
N THR A 112 -6.82 -12.02 8.55
CA THR A 112 -6.08 -13.11 7.90
C THR A 112 -5.96 -14.24 8.90
N LEU A 113 -6.64 -15.36 8.63
CA LEU A 113 -6.43 -16.59 9.41
C LEU A 113 -5.15 -17.25 8.95
N LEU A 114 -4.29 -17.55 9.91
CA LEU A 114 -2.98 -18.14 9.71
C LEU A 114 -2.96 -19.60 10.19
N GLU A 115 -2.01 -20.37 9.69
CA GLU A 115 -1.61 -21.64 10.26
C GLU A 115 -0.39 -21.41 11.18
N GLY A 116 -0.66 -21.09 12.45
CA GLY A 116 0.37 -20.76 13.44
C GLY A 116 0.96 -19.35 13.27
N GLU A 117 2.24 -19.20 13.65
CA GLU A 117 2.95 -17.92 13.57
C GLU A 117 3.18 -17.47 12.11
N PRO A 118 3.13 -16.16 11.81
CA PRO A 118 3.55 -15.64 10.51
C PRO A 118 4.94 -16.14 10.13
N ALA A 119 5.06 -16.65 8.91
CA ALA A 119 6.31 -17.19 8.35
C ALA A 119 6.80 -16.38 7.15
N GLY A 120 8.06 -16.59 6.76
CA GLY A 120 8.65 -16.00 5.55
C GLY A 120 8.65 -14.47 5.58
N LEU A 121 8.10 -13.85 4.53
CA LEU A 121 8.03 -12.39 4.44
C LEU A 121 7.02 -11.77 5.42
N PHE A 122 6.03 -12.53 5.89
CA PHE A 122 5.09 -12.03 6.89
C PHE A 122 5.71 -11.93 8.28
N SER A 123 6.79 -12.67 8.56
CA SER A 123 7.54 -12.55 9.82
C SER A 123 8.28 -11.22 9.97
N VAL A 124 8.35 -10.40 8.91
CA VAL A 124 8.89 -9.03 9.01
C VAL A 124 8.05 -8.17 9.94
N TYR A 125 6.75 -8.45 10.04
CA TYR A 125 5.89 -7.82 11.02
C TYR A 125 6.13 -8.49 12.37
N ASP A 126 6.91 -7.84 13.25
CA ASP A 126 7.04 -8.28 14.63
C ASP A 126 5.73 -7.97 15.35
N LEU A 127 4.97 -9.02 15.66
CA LEU A 127 3.62 -8.92 16.19
C LEU A 127 3.57 -8.67 17.71
N GLU A 128 4.71 -8.38 18.35
CA GLU A 128 4.74 -7.98 19.75
C GLU A 128 3.89 -6.70 19.96
N PRO A 129 2.88 -6.73 20.86
CA PRO A 129 2.02 -5.59 21.09
C PRO A 129 2.80 -4.36 21.56
N THR A 130 2.40 -3.20 21.06
CA THR A 130 2.92 -1.91 21.46
C THR A 130 1.80 -0.87 21.52
N GLY A 131 2.06 0.31 22.07
CA GLY A 131 1.13 1.45 21.99
C GLY A 131 1.36 2.30 20.74
N PHE A 132 0.45 3.23 20.48
CA PHE A 132 0.58 4.19 19.36
C PHE A 132 1.60 5.32 19.67
N ARG A 133 2.86 4.94 19.90
CA ARG A 133 3.95 5.83 20.38
C ARG A 133 4.09 7.11 19.57
N ALA A 134 4.06 7.02 18.24
CA ALA A 134 4.23 8.18 17.34
C ALA A 134 3.18 9.26 17.61
N ALA A 135 1.94 8.87 17.91
CA ALA A 135 0.87 9.82 18.19
C ALA A 135 1.06 10.58 19.52
N GLU A 136 1.85 10.04 20.46
CA GLU A 136 2.06 10.65 21.78
C GLU A 136 2.84 11.97 21.72
N PHE A 137 3.71 12.12 20.72
CA PHE A 137 4.59 13.27 20.57
C PHE A 137 4.50 13.96 19.21
N ALA A 138 3.80 13.36 18.23
CA ALA A 138 3.56 13.99 16.94
C ALA A 138 2.89 15.38 17.10
N PRO A 139 3.34 16.39 16.34
CA PRO A 139 2.73 17.72 16.36
C PRO A 139 1.35 17.70 15.69
N ALA A 140 0.51 18.69 15.99
CA ALA A 140 -0.87 18.78 15.50
C ALA A 140 -0.98 18.93 13.97
N ASP A 141 0.09 19.37 13.30
CA ASP A 141 0.16 19.49 11.85
C ASP A 141 0.54 18.17 11.15
N ALA A 142 0.89 17.11 11.90
CA ALA A 142 1.20 15.81 11.33
C ALA A 142 0.02 15.27 10.51
N THR A 143 0.31 14.87 9.28
CA THR A 143 -0.66 14.27 8.36
C THR A 143 -0.63 12.76 8.40
N THR A 144 0.46 12.15 8.87
CA THR A 144 0.58 10.70 9.04
C THR A 144 1.36 10.39 10.31
N ALA A 145 0.92 9.39 11.06
CA ALA A 145 1.67 8.82 12.17
C ALA A 145 1.58 7.31 12.13
N MET A 146 2.69 6.60 12.31
CA MET A 146 2.71 5.14 12.38
C MET A 146 3.63 4.68 13.50
N SER A 147 3.24 3.59 14.17
CA SER A 147 4.06 2.91 15.16
C SER A 147 4.00 1.42 14.92
N GLY A 148 5.12 0.74 15.03
CA GLY A 148 5.16 -0.71 14.94
C GLY A 148 6.51 -1.28 15.32
N ARG A 149 6.71 -2.54 14.98
CA ARG A 149 7.98 -3.25 15.18
C ARG A 149 8.30 -4.07 13.94
N LEU A 150 9.51 -3.99 13.42
CA LEU A 150 9.91 -4.72 12.22
C LEU A 150 11.07 -5.66 12.53
N ASP A 151 10.99 -6.90 12.05
CA ASP A 151 12.08 -7.86 12.06
C ASP A 151 12.67 -8.00 10.64
N TYR A 152 13.73 -7.26 10.35
CA TYR A 152 14.40 -7.38 9.06
C TYR A 152 15.28 -8.62 8.94
N ASP A 153 15.60 -9.30 10.05
CA ASP A 153 16.29 -10.60 10.01
C ASP A 153 15.39 -11.69 9.39
N ALA A 154 14.06 -11.51 9.42
CA ALA A 154 13.13 -12.34 8.65
C ALA A 154 13.37 -12.29 7.13
N ILE A 155 13.72 -11.12 6.57
CA ILE A 155 14.06 -10.97 5.14
C ILE A 155 15.33 -11.78 4.83
N VAL A 156 16.33 -11.68 5.69
CA VAL A 156 17.59 -12.40 5.56
C VAL A 156 17.37 -13.92 5.64
N THR A 157 16.56 -14.37 6.60
CA THR A 157 16.21 -15.78 6.79
C THR A 157 15.48 -16.32 5.56
N THR A 158 14.51 -15.57 5.05
CA THR A 158 13.77 -15.91 3.83
C THR A 158 14.71 -15.97 2.62
N ALA A 159 15.58 -14.98 2.43
CA ALA A 159 16.54 -14.94 1.33
C ALA A 159 17.51 -16.15 1.34
N LYS A 160 17.99 -16.56 2.53
CA LYS A 160 18.81 -17.76 2.69
C LYS A 160 18.07 -19.04 2.28
N ALA A 161 16.83 -19.18 2.76
CA ALA A 161 16.00 -20.34 2.44
C ALA A 161 15.75 -20.44 0.92
N LEU A 162 15.40 -19.32 0.28
CA LEU A 162 15.21 -19.23 -1.17
C LEU A 162 16.49 -19.59 -1.94
N ALA A 163 17.64 -19.02 -1.55
CA ALA A 163 18.91 -19.30 -2.21
C ALA A 163 19.33 -20.77 -2.04
N SER A 164 19.09 -21.35 -0.86
CA SER A 164 19.32 -22.78 -0.58
C SER A 164 18.42 -23.67 -1.44
N GLN A 165 17.16 -23.30 -1.64
CA GLN A 165 16.23 -24.07 -2.47
C GLN A 165 16.69 -24.13 -3.94
N VAL A 166 17.21 -23.02 -4.48
CA VAL A 166 17.65 -22.94 -5.89
C VAL A 166 19.05 -23.52 -6.12
N MET A 167 19.99 -23.27 -5.21
CA MET A 167 21.43 -23.57 -5.40
C MET A 167 22.02 -24.53 -4.36
N GLY A 168 21.20 -25.09 -3.46
CA GLY A 168 21.66 -25.89 -2.32
C GLY A 168 22.49 -25.07 -1.32
N PRO A 169 23.32 -25.73 -0.48
CA PRO A 169 24.14 -25.05 0.52
C PRO A 169 25.06 -23.94 -0.03
N MET A 170 25.39 -23.97 -1.32
CA MET A 170 26.15 -22.91 -1.98
C MET A 170 25.37 -21.59 -2.01
N GLY A 171 24.06 -21.62 -2.25
CA GLY A 171 23.23 -20.41 -2.30
C GLY A 171 23.14 -19.70 -0.95
N GLU A 172 22.92 -20.46 0.12
CA GLU A 172 22.97 -19.94 1.49
C GLU A 172 24.34 -19.32 1.80
N GLY A 173 25.42 -20.01 1.42
CA GLY A 173 26.79 -19.52 1.57
C GLY A 173 27.04 -18.19 0.84
N MET A 174 26.46 -18.00 -0.35
CA MET A 174 26.56 -16.74 -1.10
C MET A 174 25.82 -15.59 -0.41
N VAL A 175 24.61 -15.84 0.11
CA VAL A 175 23.86 -14.83 0.88
C VAL A 175 24.64 -14.45 2.13
N MET A 176 25.13 -15.42 2.90
CA MET A 176 25.95 -15.18 4.09
C MET A 176 27.24 -14.42 3.78
N GLN A 177 27.93 -14.77 2.69
CA GLN A 177 29.13 -14.06 2.26
C GLN A 177 28.84 -12.59 1.92
N GLY A 178 27.72 -12.32 1.23
CA GLY A 178 27.28 -10.96 0.92
C GLY A 178 26.98 -10.16 2.18
N LEU A 179 26.22 -10.75 3.11
CA LEU A 179 25.85 -10.11 4.38
C LEU A 179 27.06 -9.87 5.31
N SER A 180 28.09 -10.71 5.20
CA SER A 180 29.34 -10.56 5.96
C SER A 180 30.31 -9.53 5.34
N GLN A 181 30.00 -8.97 4.16
CA GLN A 181 30.83 -7.90 3.61
C GLN A 181 30.66 -6.63 4.47
N PRO A 182 31.76 -5.98 4.87
CA PRO A 182 31.68 -4.68 5.50
C PRO A 182 31.16 -3.65 4.48
N VAL A 183 30.38 -2.69 4.96
CA VAL A 183 30.02 -1.52 4.16
C VAL A 183 31.31 -0.75 3.85
N PRO A 184 31.58 -0.41 2.57
CA PRO A 184 32.81 0.26 2.19
C PRO A 184 33.12 1.48 3.05
N GLY A 185 34.32 1.50 3.65
CA GLY A 185 34.75 2.60 4.51
C GLY A 185 34.34 2.48 5.98
N THR A 186 33.70 1.39 6.40
CA THR A 186 33.32 1.11 7.79
C THR A 186 33.74 -0.30 8.22
N ASP A 187 33.62 -0.60 9.51
CA ASP A 187 33.75 -1.96 10.07
C ASP A 187 32.39 -2.66 10.26
N VAL A 188 31.30 -2.03 9.84
CA VAL A 188 29.92 -2.53 9.97
C VAL A 188 29.60 -3.43 8.79
N THR A 189 29.12 -4.64 9.06
CA THR A 189 28.62 -5.57 8.05
C THR A 189 27.18 -5.26 7.65
N ILE A 190 26.75 -5.69 6.46
CA ILE A 190 25.35 -5.56 6.03
C ILE A 190 24.42 -6.31 7.01
N ALA A 191 24.85 -7.47 7.54
CA ALA A 191 24.11 -8.20 8.57
C ALA A 191 23.86 -7.36 9.82
N GLU A 192 24.88 -6.65 10.31
CA GLU A 192 24.74 -5.78 11.50
C GLU A 192 23.82 -4.59 11.25
N ILE A 193 23.79 -4.04 10.02
CA ILE A 193 22.83 -2.99 9.67
C ILE A 193 21.42 -3.57 9.67
N VAL A 194 21.17 -4.69 9.01
CA VAL A 194 19.83 -5.31 8.96
C VAL A 194 19.31 -5.60 10.37
N SER A 195 20.14 -6.25 11.19
CA SER A 195 19.75 -6.60 12.56
C SER A 195 19.60 -5.35 13.44
N GLY A 196 20.50 -4.37 13.31
CA GLY A 196 20.43 -3.12 14.07
C GLY A 196 19.29 -2.18 13.66
N LEU A 197 18.69 -2.36 12.48
CA LEU A 197 17.47 -1.64 12.06
C LEU A 197 16.19 -2.37 12.47
N SER A 198 16.30 -3.61 12.96
CA SER A 198 15.16 -4.39 13.44
C SER A 198 14.77 -3.92 14.85
N GLY A 199 13.48 -3.94 15.15
CA GLY A 199 12.93 -3.47 16.42
C GLY A 199 11.81 -2.45 16.22
N GLY A 200 11.62 -1.58 17.21
CA GLY A 200 10.56 -0.57 17.17
C GLY A 200 10.81 0.47 16.09
N MET A 201 9.77 0.81 15.32
CA MET A 201 9.80 1.90 14.35
C MET A 201 8.62 2.84 14.60
N ASP A 202 8.91 4.14 14.60
CA ASP A 202 7.90 5.20 14.61
C ASP A 202 8.14 6.12 13.41
N LEU A 203 7.07 6.48 12.69
CA LEU A 203 7.10 7.38 11.53
C LEU A 203 6.09 8.50 11.74
N ILE A 204 6.50 9.74 11.49
CA ILE A 204 5.63 10.91 11.45
C ILE A 204 5.91 11.67 10.16
N LEU A 205 4.85 12.01 9.43
CA LEU A 205 4.93 12.86 8.25
C LEU A 205 4.04 14.09 8.44
N SER A 206 4.50 15.23 7.92
CA SER A 206 3.67 16.40 7.63
C SER A 206 3.80 16.69 6.14
N GLN A 207 2.66 16.85 5.47
CA GLN A 207 2.58 17.10 4.03
C GLN A 207 1.65 18.28 3.81
N SER A 208 2.16 19.34 3.19
CA SER A 208 1.37 20.49 2.76
C SER A 208 1.54 20.72 1.26
N PHE A 209 0.42 20.78 0.56
CA PHE A 209 0.35 21.05 -0.87
C PHE A 209 -0.08 22.49 -1.17
N GLU A 210 0.01 23.41 -0.19
CA GLU A 210 -0.26 24.85 -0.41
C GLU A 210 0.55 25.43 -1.57
N ASN A 211 1.77 24.92 -1.79
CA ASN A 211 2.54 25.15 -3.00
C ASN A 211 2.70 23.83 -3.78
N PRO A 212 1.79 23.51 -4.74
CA PRO A 212 1.85 22.24 -5.46
C PRO A 212 3.13 22.03 -6.28
N GLN A 213 3.85 23.09 -6.63
CA GLN A 213 5.10 23.02 -7.39
C GLN A 213 6.30 22.65 -6.51
N MET A 214 6.22 22.96 -5.22
CA MET A 214 7.21 22.64 -4.20
C MET A 214 6.47 22.31 -2.90
N PRO A 215 5.88 21.11 -2.79
CA PRO A 215 5.16 20.71 -1.59
C PRO A 215 6.11 20.71 -0.39
N ASP A 216 5.61 21.16 0.76
CA ASP A 216 6.34 21.10 2.02
C ASP A 216 6.13 19.70 2.61
N ILE A 217 7.21 18.91 2.64
CA ILE A 217 7.19 17.53 3.12
C ILE A 217 8.23 17.40 4.22
N LYS A 218 7.73 17.10 5.42
CA LYS A 218 8.55 16.86 6.60
C LYS A 218 8.38 15.41 7.02
N ALA A 219 9.49 14.76 7.29
CA ALA A 219 9.51 13.39 7.76
C ALA A 219 10.34 13.29 9.03
N TRP A 220 9.90 12.43 9.94
CA TRP A 220 10.64 12.01 11.11
C TRP A 220 10.45 10.51 11.28
N ILE A 221 11.55 9.79 11.45
CA ILE A 221 11.60 8.35 11.65
C ILE A 221 12.44 8.11 12.91
N SER A 222 11.94 7.29 13.81
CA SER A 222 12.72 6.74 14.92
C SER A 222 12.80 5.23 14.77
N LEU A 223 14.02 4.73 14.88
CA LEU A 223 14.34 3.31 14.95
C LEU A 223 14.88 3.04 16.35
N LYS A 224 14.16 2.24 17.12
CA LYS A 224 14.48 1.95 18.51
C LYS A 224 15.70 1.05 18.59
N ASP A 225 16.56 1.30 19.58
CA ASP A 225 17.77 0.52 19.88
C ASP A 225 18.80 0.46 18.73
N ALA A 226 18.72 1.40 17.78
CA ALA A 226 19.58 1.49 16.59
C ALA A 226 20.68 2.58 16.69
N GLY A 227 20.74 3.32 17.81
CA GLY A 227 21.66 4.45 18.03
C GLY A 227 23.14 4.03 17.93
N ALA A 228 23.47 2.83 18.42
CA ALA A 228 24.80 2.23 18.31
C ALA A 228 25.35 2.11 16.87
N LEU A 229 24.50 2.20 15.83
CA LEU A 229 24.96 2.23 14.44
C LEU A 229 25.61 3.57 14.05
N ILE A 230 25.21 4.70 14.63
CA ILE A 230 25.70 6.03 14.19
C ILE A 230 27.23 6.15 14.33
N PRO A 231 27.84 5.91 15.51
CA PRO A 231 29.28 6.11 15.66
C PRO A 231 30.10 5.21 14.72
N ARG A 232 29.54 4.06 14.33
CA ARG A 232 30.18 3.10 13.41
C ARG A 232 30.00 3.50 11.94
N LEU A 233 28.91 4.21 11.61
CA LEU A 233 28.64 4.75 10.28
C LEU A 233 29.27 6.15 10.07
N GLU A 234 29.74 6.82 11.12
CA GLU A 234 30.38 8.14 11.06
C GLU A 234 31.47 8.25 9.97
N PRO A 235 32.39 7.27 9.78
CA PRO A 235 33.38 7.34 8.70
C PRO A 235 32.76 7.42 7.30
N LEU A 236 31.62 6.76 7.08
CA LEU A 236 30.88 6.79 5.82
C LEU A 236 30.16 8.13 5.66
N LEU A 237 29.48 8.58 6.70
CA LEU A 237 28.77 9.86 6.74
C LEU A 237 29.74 11.05 6.50
N ALA A 238 30.95 10.98 7.05
CA ALA A 238 32.00 11.97 6.80
C ALA A 238 32.49 11.98 5.33
N GLN A 239 32.56 10.80 4.67
CA GLN A 239 32.94 10.72 3.25
C GLN A 239 31.93 11.39 2.32
N VAL A 240 30.65 11.35 2.69
CA VAL A 240 29.57 12.03 1.95
C VAL A 240 29.39 13.49 2.39
N GLN A 241 30.40 14.07 3.04
CA GLN A 241 30.43 15.47 3.50
C GLN A 241 29.37 15.79 4.56
N GLY A 242 28.94 14.80 5.34
CA GLY A 242 28.09 15.03 6.52
C GLY A 242 28.81 15.91 7.55
N GLN A 243 28.11 16.95 8.02
CA GLN A 243 28.61 17.82 9.08
C GLN A 243 28.08 17.35 10.42
N PHE A 244 28.99 17.01 11.33
CA PHE A 244 28.62 16.60 12.68
C PHE A 244 28.53 17.81 13.60
N VAL A 245 27.41 17.92 14.29
CA VAL A 245 27.15 18.97 15.28
C VAL A 245 26.72 18.30 16.57
N ASP A 246 27.47 18.55 17.64
CA ASP A 246 27.03 18.20 18.99
C ASP A 246 26.01 19.24 19.44
N THR A 247 24.84 18.78 19.88
CA THR A 247 23.75 19.60 20.41
C THR A 247 23.46 19.22 21.85
N ASP A 248 22.64 20.02 22.54
CA ASP A 248 22.18 19.66 23.89
C ASP A 248 21.29 18.40 23.91
N HIS A 249 20.77 17.98 22.75
CA HIS A 249 19.86 16.83 22.61
C HIS A 249 20.54 15.55 22.12
N GLY A 250 21.78 15.64 21.66
CA GLY A 250 22.48 14.52 21.04
C GLY A 250 23.43 14.97 19.95
N ARG A 251 23.97 13.99 19.23
CA ARG A 251 24.90 14.23 18.12
C ARG A 251 24.17 14.12 16.79
N VAL A 252 24.21 15.18 16.00
CA VAL A 252 23.49 15.27 14.73
C VAL A 252 24.48 15.27 13.57
N ALA A 253 24.25 14.40 12.59
CA ALA A 253 24.87 14.45 11.28
C ALA A 253 23.95 15.17 10.29
N ASP A 254 24.34 16.37 9.86
CA ASP A 254 23.66 17.12 8.81
C ASP A 254 24.19 16.68 7.43
N LEU A 255 23.32 16.01 6.68
CA LEU A 255 23.54 15.52 5.32
C LEU A 255 22.83 16.37 4.27
N SER A 256 22.29 17.53 4.63
CA SER A 256 21.51 18.39 3.72
C SER A 256 22.32 18.85 2.51
N ALA A 257 23.65 18.88 2.61
CA ALA A 257 24.55 19.14 1.49
C ALA A 257 24.45 18.10 0.36
N LEU A 258 23.92 16.90 0.62
CA LEU A 258 23.64 15.86 -0.39
C LEU A 258 22.36 16.14 -1.18
N LEU A 259 21.46 16.94 -0.62
CA LEU A 259 20.14 17.23 -1.19
C LEU A 259 20.10 18.64 -1.81
N GLN A 260 21.16 19.03 -2.53
CA GLN A 260 21.21 20.36 -3.14
C GLN A 260 20.02 20.58 -4.09
N GLY A 261 19.23 21.63 -3.80
CA GLY A 261 18.03 21.97 -4.56
C GLY A 261 16.74 21.34 -4.04
N ALA A 262 16.79 20.47 -3.03
CA ALA A 262 15.61 20.03 -2.31
C ALA A 262 15.11 21.14 -1.36
N PRO A 263 13.80 21.25 -1.12
CA PRO A 263 13.23 22.21 -0.18
C PRO A 263 13.38 21.79 1.30
N PHE A 264 14.03 20.67 1.58
CA PHE A 264 14.19 20.08 2.91
C PHE A 264 15.63 19.57 3.13
N GLY A 265 15.99 19.38 4.40
CA GLY A 265 17.28 18.82 4.80
C GLY A 265 17.24 17.30 4.97
N LEU A 266 18.37 16.73 5.39
CA LEU A 266 18.44 15.36 5.87
C LEU A 266 19.37 15.33 7.08
N TYR A 267 18.82 14.92 8.21
CA TYR A 267 19.50 14.88 9.49
C TYR A 267 19.40 13.46 10.04
N ILE A 268 20.51 12.99 10.59
CA ILE A 268 20.56 11.73 11.34
C ILE A 268 21.06 12.07 12.74
N GLU A 269 20.33 11.67 13.76
CA GLU A 269 20.63 12.02 15.15
C GLU A 269 20.74 10.78 16.04
N ASP A 270 21.78 10.80 16.87
CA ASP A 270 22.03 9.91 18.00
C ASP A 270 21.66 10.70 19.28
N PRO A 271 20.43 10.54 19.81
CA PRO A 271 19.96 11.34 20.93
C PRO A 271 20.69 10.98 22.22
N ALA A 272 20.99 11.98 23.06
CA ALA A 272 21.76 11.77 24.29
C ALA A 272 21.03 10.90 25.35
N ASP A 273 19.69 10.89 25.32
CA ASP A 273 18.84 10.29 26.35
C ASP A 273 18.20 8.95 25.92
N SER A 274 18.52 8.42 24.74
CA SER A 274 17.97 7.16 24.21
C SER A 274 18.98 6.44 23.31
N ASP A 275 18.86 5.11 23.17
CA ASP A 275 19.62 4.34 22.17
C ASP A 275 18.90 4.30 20.80
N ASP A 276 18.09 5.32 20.51
CA ASP A 276 17.34 5.40 19.26
C ASP A 276 18.20 5.99 18.14
N LEU A 277 17.89 5.63 16.90
CA LEU A 277 18.36 6.32 15.70
C LEU A 277 17.22 7.18 15.16
N LEU A 278 17.44 8.50 15.11
CA LEU A 278 16.46 9.42 14.52
C LEU A 278 16.91 9.85 13.12
N ILE A 279 15.96 9.90 12.18
CA ILE A 279 16.17 10.41 10.82
C ILE A 279 15.06 11.40 10.52
N TYR A 280 15.40 12.63 10.14
CA TYR A 280 14.40 13.65 9.86
C TYR A 280 14.83 14.66 8.81
N THR A 281 13.87 15.41 8.26
CA THR A 281 14.10 16.36 7.17
C THR A 281 13.99 17.83 7.57
N ASP A 282 13.47 18.13 8.76
CA ASP A 282 13.30 19.49 9.28
C ASP A 282 13.55 19.55 10.79
N ALA A 283 14.69 20.14 11.19
CA ALA A 283 15.07 20.27 12.60
C ALA A 283 14.16 21.22 13.40
N ALA A 284 13.63 22.27 12.77
CA ALA A 284 12.75 23.23 13.45
C ALA A 284 11.39 22.62 13.76
N TRP A 285 10.89 21.77 12.87
CA TRP A 285 9.66 21.00 13.07
C TRP A 285 9.83 19.96 14.17
N VAL A 286 10.93 19.21 14.20
CA VAL A 286 11.21 18.24 15.27
C VAL A 286 11.29 18.92 16.65
N ALA A 287 11.81 20.14 16.72
CA ALA A 287 11.84 20.92 17.97
C ALA A 287 10.44 21.27 18.52
N SER A 288 9.36 21.11 17.72
CA SER A 288 7.98 21.31 18.18
C SER A 288 7.34 20.06 18.82
N PHE A 289 8.00 18.90 18.71
CA PHE A 289 7.45 17.62 19.17
C PHE A 289 7.28 17.62 20.69
N GLY A 290 6.24 16.93 21.18
CA GLY A 290 5.95 16.80 22.61
C GLY A 290 5.34 18.04 23.29
N SER A 291 5.04 19.13 22.55
CA SER A 291 4.26 20.26 23.07
C SER A 291 2.79 19.86 23.31
N PRO A 292 2.26 19.90 24.55
CA PRO A 292 0.90 19.40 24.83
C PRO A 292 -0.22 20.17 24.13
N SER A 293 -0.08 21.48 23.92
CA SER A 293 -1.10 22.33 23.29
C SER A 293 -1.23 22.13 21.78
N ASP A 294 -0.23 21.52 21.15
CA ASP A 294 -0.10 21.41 19.70
C ASP A 294 0.25 19.97 19.31
N SER A 295 -0.40 18.99 19.94
CA SER A 295 -0.16 17.56 19.70
C SER A 295 -1.24 16.92 18.84
N LEU A 296 -0.85 15.98 17.98
CA LEU A 296 -1.74 15.24 17.09
C LEU A 296 -2.89 14.59 17.86
N LYS A 297 -2.60 13.94 18.99
CA LYS A 297 -3.58 13.26 19.84
C LYS A 297 -4.68 14.16 20.41
N SER A 298 -4.46 15.48 20.42
CA SER A 298 -5.45 16.46 20.88
C SER A 298 -6.38 16.96 19.77
N THR A 299 -6.10 16.61 18.51
CA THR A 299 -6.90 17.04 17.36
C THR A 299 -8.24 16.27 17.30
N PRO A 300 -9.38 16.94 17.04
CA PRO A 300 -10.68 16.28 16.94
C PRO A 300 -10.71 15.17 15.87
N GLU A 301 -10.03 15.39 14.74
CA GLU A 301 -9.95 14.46 13.63
C GLU A 301 -9.25 13.16 14.03
N PHE A 302 -8.13 13.26 14.75
CA PHE A 302 -7.42 12.09 15.27
C PHE A 302 -8.30 11.33 16.27
N ILE A 303 -8.84 12.02 17.28
CA ILE A 303 -9.68 11.40 18.33
C ILE A 303 -10.85 10.63 17.71
N LYS A 304 -11.53 11.24 16.72
CA LYS A 304 -12.69 10.62 16.05
C LYS A 304 -12.39 9.23 15.49
N VAL A 305 -11.19 9.04 14.91
CA VAL A 305 -10.82 7.78 14.24
C VAL A 305 -9.97 6.85 15.11
N THR A 306 -9.42 7.32 16.23
CA THR A 306 -8.56 6.49 17.10
C THR A 306 -9.20 6.09 18.42
N GLU A 307 -10.23 6.77 18.91
CA GLU A 307 -10.81 6.51 20.24
C GLU A 307 -11.41 5.10 20.42
N ARG A 308 -11.63 4.38 19.30
CA ARG A 308 -12.17 3.01 19.27
C ARG A 308 -11.12 1.95 18.96
N LEU A 309 -9.88 2.34 18.65
CA LEU A 309 -8.79 1.38 18.43
C LEU A 309 -8.40 0.72 19.77
N PRO A 310 -7.87 -0.51 19.74
CA PRO A 310 -7.29 -1.13 20.93
C PRO A 310 -6.11 -0.30 21.47
N ASP A 311 -5.89 -0.36 22.78
CA ASP A 311 -4.78 0.34 23.45
C ASP A 311 -3.40 -0.26 23.11
N ASP A 312 -3.37 -1.58 22.86
CA ASP A 312 -2.18 -2.32 22.46
C ASP A 312 -2.42 -3.05 21.12
N ALA A 313 -1.50 -2.88 20.17
CA ALA A 313 -1.50 -3.56 18.88
C ALA A 313 -0.07 -3.66 18.34
N ALA A 314 0.19 -4.58 17.42
CA ALA A 314 1.52 -4.71 16.80
C ALA A 314 1.86 -3.50 15.92
N PHE A 315 0.87 -2.96 15.21
CA PHE A 315 1.04 -1.81 14.33
C PHE A 315 -0.11 -0.84 14.44
N TYR A 316 0.21 0.45 14.42
CA TYR A 316 -0.72 1.55 14.29
C TYR A 316 -0.39 2.38 13.06
N ALA A 317 -1.43 2.87 12.39
CA ALA A 317 -1.30 3.90 11.38
C ALA A 317 -2.46 4.88 11.50
N TYR A 318 -2.16 6.16 11.31
CA TYR A 318 -3.11 7.25 11.18
C TYR A 318 -2.76 8.06 9.93
N SER A 319 -3.78 8.49 9.22
CA SER A 319 -3.69 9.51 8.18
C SER A 319 -4.76 10.57 8.42
N LYS A 320 -4.38 11.84 8.31
CA LYS A 320 -5.30 12.98 8.31
C LYS A 320 -6.16 13.03 7.04
N GLY A 321 -5.86 12.19 6.06
CA GLY A 321 -6.45 12.25 4.73
C GLY A 321 -5.81 13.34 3.89
N VAL A 322 -6.47 13.72 2.81
CA VAL A 322 -5.96 14.64 1.79
C VAL A 322 -6.98 15.74 1.57
N ASP A 323 -6.55 16.99 1.75
CA ASP A 323 -7.37 18.14 1.39
C ASP A 323 -7.37 18.30 -0.13
N LEU A 324 -8.49 17.93 -0.75
CA LEU A 324 -8.66 18.00 -2.20
C LEU A 324 -8.43 19.42 -2.73
N SER A 325 -8.80 20.45 -1.97
CA SER A 325 -8.62 21.83 -2.41
C SER A 325 -7.15 22.14 -2.70
N GLN A 326 -6.22 21.62 -1.89
CA GLN A 326 -4.78 21.81 -2.10
C GLN A 326 -4.27 21.13 -3.39
N ILE A 327 -4.86 20.00 -3.77
CA ILE A 327 -4.55 19.33 -5.05
C ILE A 327 -5.11 20.14 -6.23
N LEU A 328 -6.30 20.71 -6.07
CA LEU A 328 -7.00 21.43 -7.13
C LEU A 328 -6.38 22.81 -7.42
N VAL A 329 -5.60 23.40 -6.51
CA VAL A 329 -4.87 24.67 -6.73
C VAL A 329 -4.05 24.65 -8.03
N ALA A 330 -3.43 23.52 -8.35
CA ALA A 330 -2.66 23.38 -9.60
C ALA A 330 -3.56 23.46 -10.85
N LEU A 331 -4.79 22.92 -10.79
CA LEU A 331 -5.75 22.95 -11.89
C LEU A 331 -6.36 24.34 -12.07
N GLU A 332 -6.57 25.08 -10.98
CA GLU A 332 -7.05 26.48 -11.03
C GLU A 332 -6.06 27.41 -11.75
N SER A 333 -4.76 27.12 -11.66
CA SER A 333 -3.73 27.88 -12.37
C SER A 333 -3.70 27.65 -13.89
N ASN A 334 -4.42 26.64 -14.39
CA ASN A 334 -4.56 26.34 -15.81
C ASN A 334 -5.89 26.90 -16.37
N PRO A 335 -5.86 27.90 -17.28
CA PRO A 335 -7.07 28.54 -17.80
C PRO A 335 -8.07 27.59 -18.47
N GLN A 336 -7.60 26.47 -19.04
CA GLN A 336 -8.46 25.49 -19.71
C GLN A 336 -9.13 24.53 -18.71
N ALA A 337 -8.49 24.28 -17.57
CA ALA A 337 -9.01 23.36 -16.54
C ALA A 337 -9.81 24.10 -15.45
N ALA A 338 -9.50 25.37 -15.19
CA ALA A 338 -10.12 26.19 -14.14
C ALA A 338 -11.67 26.20 -14.22
N ALA A 339 -12.23 26.24 -15.43
CA ALA A 339 -13.69 26.23 -15.64
C ALA A 339 -14.37 24.92 -15.17
N TYR A 340 -13.62 23.82 -15.08
CA TYR A 340 -14.10 22.51 -14.69
C TYR A 340 -13.76 22.16 -13.23
N VAL A 341 -12.97 22.97 -12.53
CA VAL A 341 -12.56 22.70 -11.13
C VAL A 341 -13.76 22.41 -10.22
N PRO A 342 -14.85 23.18 -10.21
CA PRO A 342 -16.00 22.88 -9.36
C PRO A 342 -16.68 21.54 -9.70
N LEU A 343 -16.68 21.16 -10.98
CA LEU A 343 -17.23 19.86 -11.42
C LEU A 343 -16.32 18.71 -10.98
N ILE A 344 -15.01 18.88 -11.14
CA ILE A 344 -13.99 17.90 -10.71
C ILE A 344 -14.05 17.74 -9.19
N GLU A 345 -14.08 18.84 -8.44
CA GLU A 345 -14.19 18.84 -6.98
C GLU A 345 -15.44 18.08 -6.53
N ASN A 346 -16.59 18.37 -7.10
CA ASN A 346 -17.83 17.69 -6.76
C ASN A 346 -17.80 16.19 -7.12
N ALA A 347 -17.26 15.84 -8.30
CA ALA A 347 -17.12 14.45 -8.73
C ALA A 347 -16.17 13.67 -7.82
N VAL A 348 -15.01 14.23 -7.50
CA VAL A 348 -14.01 13.59 -6.62
C VAL A 348 -14.52 13.53 -5.20
N THR A 349 -15.16 14.58 -4.67
CA THR A 349 -15.74 14.55 -3.32
C THR A 349 -16.87 13.51 -3.22
N SER A 350 -17.75 13.43 -4.22
CA SER A 350 -18.86 12.47 -4.23
C SER A 350 -18.40 11.01 -4.37
N LEU A 351 -17.35 10.76 -5.14
CA LEU A 351 -16.86 9.39 -5.40
C LEU A 351 -15.78 8.95 -4.41
N PHE A 352 -14.95 9.89 -3.95
CA PHE A 352 -13.74 9.60 -3.19
C PHE A 352 -13.58 10.38 -1.89
N GLY A 353 -14.48 11.29 -1.53
CA GLY A 353 -14.35 12.14 -0.34
C GLY A 353 -14.11 11.33 0.95
N GLY A 354 -14.72 10.14 1.05
CA GLY A 354 -14.47 9.20 2.15
C GLY A 354 -13.03 8.68 2.23
N PHE A 355 -12.34 8.42 1.10
CA PHE A 355 -10.93 8.01 1.08
C PHE A 355 -9.96 9.15 1.39
N LEU A 356 -10.41 10.39 1.15
CA LEU A 356 -9.65 11.59 1.44
C LEU A 356 -9.88 12.06 2.89
N ALA A 357 -10.80 11.44 3.63
CA ALA A 357 -11.06 11.75 5.03
C ALA A 357 -9.99 11.11 5.95
N PRO A 358 -9.88 11.60 7.20
CA PRO A 358 -9.04 10.96 8.21
C PRO A 358 -9.38 9.48 8.38
N ASN A 359 -8.35 8.68 8.61
CA ASN A 359 -8.48 7.26 8.92
C ASN A 359 -7.38 6.81 9.88
N ALA A 360 -7.68 5.77 10.64
CA ALA A 360 -6.69 5.09 11.45
C ALA A 360 -6.91 3.58 11.43
N SER A 361 -5.86 2.85 11.78
CA SER A 361 -5.89 1.40 11.90
C SER A 361 -4.95 0.90 12.98
N ALA A 362 -5.32 -0.22 13.59
CA ALA A 362 -4.49 -1.00 14.49
C ALA A 362 -4.47 -2.45 13.98
N THR A 363 -3.29 -3.04 13.84
CA THR A 363 -3.13 -4.45 13.48
C THR A 363 -2.60 -5.22 14.69
N TYR A 364 -3.31 -6.25 15.09
CA TYR A 364 -2.99 -7.09 16.24
C TYR A 364 -3.31 -8.54 15.93
N ARG A 365 -2.86 -9.44 16.81
CA ARG A 365 -3.12 -10.85 16.68
C ARG A 365 -4.05 -11.33 17.78
N ASP A 366 -5.01 -12.16 17.39
CA ASP A 366 -5.92 -12.87 18.27
C ASP A 366 -5.89 -14.35 17.88
N ASP A 367 -5.24 -15.18 18.72
CA ASP A 367 -4.91 -16.58 18.41
C ASP A 367 -4.24 -16.76 17.03
N ASP A 368 -4.92 -17.43 16.09
CA ASP A 368 -4.45 -17.68 14.73
C ASP A 368 -4.91 -16.59 13.72
N ALA A 369 -5.56 -15.52 14.20
CA ALA A 369 -6.06 -14.44 13.37
C ALA A 369 -5.17 -13.19 13.47
N LEU A 370 -4.66 -12.72 12.33
CA LEU A 370 -4.09 -11.38 12.20
C LEU A 370 -5.22 -10.42 11.80
N ILE A 371 -5.55 -9.48 12.69
CA ILE A 371 -6.70 -8.59 12.57
C ILE A 371 -6.19 -7.15 12.40
N THR A 372 -6.58 -6.50 11.31
CA THR A 372 -6.48 -5.06 11.13
C THR A 372 -7.85 -4.44 11.37
N ASP A 373 -7.99 -3.72 12.47
CA ASP A 373 -9.19 -2.93 12.81
C ASP A 373 -8.96 -1.47 12.41
N SER A 374 -9.81 -0.94 11.53
CA SER A 374 -9.64 0.40 10.97
C SER A 374 -10.92 1.20 11.03
N TYR A 375 -10.79 2.48 11.34
CA TYR A 375 -11.88 3.45 11.30
C TYR A 375 -11.58 4.49 10.24
N ALA A 376 -12.47 4.64 9.26
CA ALA A 376 -12.27 5.51 8.11
C ALA A 376 -13.56 6.12 7.57
N GLY A 377 -13.44 7.19 6.78
CA GLY A 377 -14.58 7.80 6.07
C GLY A 377 -15.16 6.97 4.93
N PHE A 378 -14.68 5.74 4.72
CA PHE A 378 -15.10 4.84 3.65
C PHE A 378 -15.25 3.41 4.16
N SER A 379 -16.12 2.63 3.50
CA SER A 379 -16.21 1.18 3.68
C SER A 379 -15.39 0.43 2.62
N TYR A 380 -15.05 -0.84 2.85
CA TYR A 380 -14.45 -1.70 1.82
C TYR A 380 -15.35 -1.88 0.60
N LYS A 381 -16.67 -1.88 0.77
CA LYS A 381 -17.61 -1.82 -0.36
C LYS A 381 -17.41 -0.55 -1.18
N GLY A 382 -17.29 0.60 -0.53
CA GLY A 382 -16.93 1.86 -1.18
C GLY A 382 -15.62 1.73 -1.95
N LEU A 383 -14.57 1.17 -1.32
CA LEU A 383 -13.25 0.98 -1.94
C LEU A 383 -13.31 0.13 -3.21
N MET A 384 -13.99 -1.02 -3.13
CA MET A 384 -14.13 -1.94 -4.26
C MET A 384 -14.92 -1.33 -5.43
N MET A 385 -15.90 -0.47 -5.13
CA MET A 385 -16.66 0.27 -6.16
C MET A 385 -15.87 1.44 -6.76
N ALA A 386 -15.00 2.06 -5.96
CA ALA A 386 -14.19 3.20 -6.37
C ALA A 386 -12.98 2.80 -7.22
N LEU A 387 -12.39 1.61 -7.03
CA LEU A 387 -11.23 1.15 -7.80
C LEU A 387 -11.48 1.13 -9.33
N PRO A 388 -12.56 0.51 -9.86
CA PRO A 388 -12.87 0.58 -11.28
C PRO A 388 -13.18 2.00 -11.76
N ALA A 389 -13.87 2.79 -10.94
CA ALA A 389 -14.22 4.17 -11.26
C ALA A 389 -12.99 5.09 -11.31
N GLY A 390 -12.00 4.89 -10.44
CA GLY A 390 -10.73 5.61 -10.44
C GLY A 390 -9.87 5.29 -11.65
N ILE A 391 -9.80 4.02 -12.06
CA ILE A 391 -9.15 3.62 -13.31
C ILE A 391 -9.87 4.25 -14.51
N GLY A 392 -11.21 4.19 -14.54
CA GLY A 392 -12.01 4.80 -15.60
C GLY A 392 -11.90 6.32 -15.66
N ALA A 393 -11.89 7.00 -14.52
CA ALA A 393 -11.74 8.45 -14.42
C ALA A 393 -10.32 8.90 -14.74
N GLY A 394 -9.28 8.15 -14.35
CA GLY A 394 -7.89 8.41 -14.72
C GLY A 394 -7.65 8.27 -16.22
N VAL A 395 -8.20 7.22 -16.84
CA VAL A 395 -8.16 7.02 -18.30
C VAL A 395 -9.00 8.09 -19.02
N GLY A 396 -10.17 8.45 -18.49
CA GLY A 396 -11.04 9.49 -19.05
C GLY A 396 -10.42 10.89 -18.98
N ALA A 397 -9.82 11.27 -17.84
CA ALA A 397 -9.13 12.54 -17.66
C ALA A 397 -7.86 12.61 -18.53
N ALA A 398 -7.11 11.51 -18.67
CA ALA A 398 -5.98 11.43 -19.59
C ALA A 398 -6.43 11.57 -21.06
N ALA A 399 -7.51 10.91 -21.46
CA ALA A 399 -8.08 11.02 -22.81
C ALA A 399 -8.61 12.43 -23.09
N ILE A 400 -9.25 13.09 -22.12
CA ILE A 400 -9.69 14.48 -22.22
C ILE A 400 -8.49 15.42 -22.29
N ALA A 401 -7.46 15.24 -21.47
CA ALA A 401 -6.24 16.03 -21.50
C ALA A 401 -5.42 15.83 -22.79
N GLU A 402 -5.44 14.63 -23.38
CA GLU A 402 -4.82 14.33 -24.66
C GLU A 402 -5.62 14.92 -25.84
N LYS A 403 -6.95 14.85 -25.78
CA LYS A 403 -7.84 15.51 -26.76
C LYS A 403 -7.81 17.05 -26.65
N MET A 404 -7.59 17.62 -25.46
CA MET A 404 -7.41 19.07 -25.28
C MET A 404 -6.07 19.59 -25.83
N LYS A 405 -5.07 18.72 -26.03
CA LYS A 405 -3.79 19.06 -26.71
C LYS A 405 -3.92 19.11 -28.23
N GLN A 406 -5.04 18.68 -28.80
CA GLN A 406 -5.33 18.70 -30.24
C GLN A 406 -6.62 19.51 -30.53
N PRO A 407 -6.60 20.84 -30.39
CA PRO A 407 -7.79 21.67 -30.60
C PRO A 407 -8.32 21.63 -32.05
N GLU A 408 -7.51 21.24 -33.03
CA GLU A 408 -7.89 21.18 -34.46
C GLU A 408 -8.84 20.02 -34.79
N ALA A 409 -8.93 18.98 -33.95
CA ALA A 409 -9.82 17.84 -34.19
C ALA A 409 -11.31 18.14 -33.93
N TRP A 410 -11.62 19.23 -33.21
CA TRP A 410 -13.00 19.63 -32.91
C TRP A 410 -13.74 20.22 -34.13
N GLU A 411 -13.01 20.67 -35.15
CA GLU A 411 -13.60 21.22 -36.38
C GLU A 411 -13.72 20.18 -37.52
N GLU A 412 -13.14 18.98 -37.41
CA GLU A 412 -13.34 17.91 -38.41
C GLU A 412 -14.40 16.89 -37.98
N GLU A 413 -14.41 16.43 -36.71
CA GLU A 413 -15.41 15.43 -36.26
C GLU A 413 -16.83 16.00 -36.14
N ALA A 414 -17.00 17.32 -36.00
CA ALA A 414 -18.34 17.95 -35.95
C ALA A 414 -19.00 18.12 -37.33
N TRP A 415 -18.29 17.84 -38.43
CA TRP A 415 -18.78 18.03 -39.80
C TRP A 415 -18.85 16.73 -40.63
N GLU A 416 -18.44 15.58 -40.10
CA GLU A 416 -18.56 14.29 -40.81
C GLU A 416 -19.89 13.54 -40.55
N GLU A 417 -20.79 14.07 -39.72
CA GLU A 417 -22.17 13.56 -39.55
C GLU A 417 -23.22 14.49 -40.21
N GLU A 418 -23.15 14.74 -41.52
CA GLU A 418 -24.32 15.19 -42.32
C GLU A 418 -24.02 15.13 -43.83
N ASP A 419 -23.84 13.93 -44.38
CA ASP A 419 -24.00 13.73 -45.84
C ASP A 419 -24.63 12.34 -46.12
N TYR A 420 -25.84 12.15 -45.57
CA TYR A 420 -26.76 11.14 -46.08
C TYR A 420 -27.45 11.74 -47.32
N SER A 421 -26.93 11.35 -48.48
CA SER A 421 -27.47 11.61 -49.81
C SER A 421 -28.96 11.29 -49.92
N GLU A 422 -29.80 12.31 -50.08
CA GLU A 422 -31.09 12.20 -50.75
C GLU A 422 -30.84 11.96 -52.24
N GLU A 423 -30.85 10.69 -52.66
CA GLU A 423 -31.11 10.34 -54.05
C GLU A 423 -32.58 10.67 -54.34
N SER A 424 -32.80 11.87 -54.87
CA SER A 424 -34.06 12.29 -55.47
C SER A 424 -34.27 11.56 -56.79
N ASP A 425 -35.21 10.63 -56.78
CA ASP A 425 -35.75 9.90 -57.92
C ASP A 425 -36.60 10.86 -58.78
N ASP A 426 -35.96 11.50 -59.76
CA ASP A 426 -36.64 12.17 -60.88
C ASP A 426 -36.91 11.12 -61.98
N SER A 427 -38.14 10.59 -62.02
CA SER A 427 -38.71 10.07 -63.25
C SER A 427 -40.08 10.70 -63.49
N ASP A 428 -40.04 11.57 -64.48
CA ASP A 428 -41.08 12.38 -65.07
C ASP A 428 -42.20 11.54 -65.73
N ASP A 429 -43.28 12.27 -66.05
CA ASP A 429 -44.26 12.01 -67.09
C ASP A 429 -45.43 11.02 -66.86
N GLY A 430 -46.63 11.58 -67.01
CA GLY A 430 -47.46 11.13 -68.14
C GLY A 430 -48.82 10.52 -67.82
N PHE A 431 -49.81 11.40 -67.76
CA PHE A 431 -51.26 11.17 -67.85
C PHE A 431 -51.78 10.18 -68.92
N TYR A 432 -52.89 9.52 -68.53
CA TYR A 432 -54.09 9.05 -69.26
C TYR A 432 -54.19 7.70 -70.02
N ASP A 433 -55.25 6.99 -69.60
CA ASP A 433 -56.28 6.21 -70.31
C ASP A 433 -55.96 4.93 -71.12
N GLU A 434 -56.92 3.99 -70.92
CA GLU A 434 -57.21 2.66 -71.50
C GLU A 434 -56.49 1.42 -70.94
#